data_AF-A0A9Q1BQW2-F1
#
_entry.id   AF-A0A9Q1BQW2-F1
#
_cell.length_a   1.000
_cell.length_b   1.000
_cell.length_c   1.000
_cell.angle_alpha   90.00
_cell.angle_beta   90.00
_cell.angle_gamma   90.00
#
_symmetry.space_group_name_H-M   'P 1'
#
loop_
_entity.id
_entity.type
_entity.pdbx_description
1 polymer ?
#
loop_
_entity_poly.entity_id
_entity_poly.type
_entity_poly.pdbx_seq_one_letter_code
_entity_poly.pdbx_strand_id
1 'polypeptide(L)'
;MPILGKAKFELEIGAKVLQHQIWVAEVESEGLLGCDFLREFNCVVDMGQGKLSIGGSIIQAEEETVQRESVCFRVTVSETVVLAPFSETVTTGELQGEPDPECWGSCSLWRHLVKRKVYLLPKQLSMCPRK
;
A
#
# COMPACT_ATOMS: atom_id res chain seq x y z
N MET A 1 7.45 -6.91 -14.75
CA MET A 1 7.67 -5.46 -14.73
C MET A 1 9.17 -5.18 -14.69
N PRO A 2 9.83 -4.99 -15.85
CA PRO A 2 11.25 -4.66 -15.90
C PRO A 2 11.50 -3.23 -15.42
N ILE A 3 12.51 -3.05 -14.56
CA ILE A 3 13.01 -1.72 -14.16
C ILE A 3 14.06 -1.30 -15.19
N LEU A 4 13.86 -0.13 -15.80
CA LEU A 4 14.72 0.43 -16.84
C LEU A 4 15.85 1.31 -16.26
N GLY A 5 15.63 1.92 -15.08
CA GLY A 5 16.66 2.69 -14.40
C GLY A 5 16.08 3.75 -13.45
N LYS A 6 16.85 4.81 -13.23
CA LYS A 6 16.45 5.98 -12.45
C LYS A 6 16.69 7.25 -13.23
N ALA A 7 15.79 8.20 -13.11
CA ALA A 7 15.99 9.55 -13.63
C ALA A 7 15.38 10.59 -12.70
N LYS A 8 15.90 11.81 -12.74
CA LYS A 8 15.37 12.93 -11.96
C LYS A 8 14.30 13.62 -12.79
N PHE A 9 13.09 13.69 -12.26
CA PHE A 9 11.96 14.33 -12.91
C PHE A 9 11.49 15.51 -12.07
N GLU A 10 10.87 16.46 -12.76
CA GLU A 10 10.09 17.53 -12.15
C GLU A 10 8.62 17.09 -12.14
N LEU A 11 8.05 17.00 -10.94
CA LEU A 11 6.70 16.56 -10.67
C LEU A 11 5.86 17.76 -10.25
N GLU A 12 4.74 17.97 -10.93
CA GLU A 12 3.72 18.92 -10.52
C GLU A 12 2.63 18.17 -9.75
N ILE A 13 2.44 18.52 -8.48
CA ILE A 13 1.49 17.88 -7.58
C ILE A 13 0.69 18.99 -6.88
N GLY A 14 -0.57 19.16 -7.31
CA GLY A 14 -1.41 20.27 -6.88
C GLY A 14 -0.80 21.61 -7.30
N ALA A 15 -0.48 22.48 -6.34
CA ALA A 15 0.15 23.78 -6.60
C ALA A 15 1.67 23.79 -6.40
N LYS A 16 2.31 22.62 -6.35
CA LYS A 16 3.74 22.46 -6.05
C LYS A 16 4.46 21.78 -7.20
N VAL A 17 5.64 22.29 -7.50
CA VAL A 17 6.58 21.70 -8.43
C VAL A 17 7.79 21.20 -7.64
N LEU A 18 8.10 19.91 -7.76
CA LEU A 18 9.09 19.21 -6.94
C LEU A 18 10.02 18.40 -7.83
N GLN A 19 11.31 18.39 -7.54
CA GLN A 19 12.25 17.51 -8.25
C GLN A 19 12.54 16.27 -7.43
N HIS A 20 12.31 15.09 -8.00
CA HIS A 20 12.54 13.82 -7.32
C HIS A 20 13.14 12.77 -8.27
N GLN A 21 13.92 11.85 -7.72
CA GLN A 21 14.52 10.76 -8.50
C GLN A 21 13.57 9.57 -8.53
N ILE A 22 13.01 9.27 -9.70
CA ILE A 22 12.00 8.25 -9.90
C ILE A 22 12.63 7.02 -10.57
N TRP A 23 12.17 5.84 -10.19
CA TRP A 23 12.46 4.61 -10.90
C TRP A 23 11.62 4.52 -12.17
N VAL A 24 12.28 4.40 -13.32
CA VAL A 24 11.62 4.20 -14.60
C VAL A 24 11.45 2.70 -14.79
N ALA A 25 10.22 2.27 -15.03
CA ALA A 25 9.87 0.88 -15.30
C ALA A 25 8.77 0.86 -16.37
N GLU A 26 8.65 -0.26 -17.08
CA GLU A 26 7.51 -0.49 -17.97
C GLU A 26 6.28 -0.79 -17.12
N VAL A 27 5.43 0.22 -16.91
CA VAL A 27 4.20 0.18 -16.12
C VAL A 27 3.01 0.57 -16.99
N GLU A 28 1.87 -0.09 -16.79
CA GLU A 28 0.63 0.22 -17.52
C GLU A 28 -0.07 1.48 -16.98
N SER A 29 0.28 1.93 -15.77
CA SER A 29 -0.26 3.11 -15.09
C SER A 29 0.64 4.34 -15.23
N GLU A 30 0.09 5.54 -15.07
CA GLU A 30 0.82 6.82 -15.17
C GLU A 30 1.93 7.03 -14.12
N GLY A 31 2.00 6.19 -13.08
CA GLY A 31 3.13 6.15 -12.14
C GLY A 31 2.70 5.79 -10.71
N LEU A 32 3.66 5.41 -9.88
CA LEU A 32 3.43 5.11 -8.46
C LEU A 32 4.32 5.99 -7.59
N LEU A 33 3.72 6.66 -6.60
CA LEU A 33 4.47 7.42 -5.60
C LEU A 33 4.91 6.50 -4.45
N GLY A 34 6.23 6.42 -4.25
CA GLY A 34 6.83 5.61 -3.19
C GLY A 34 6.80 6.27 -1.81
N CYS A 35 7.02 5.47 -0.77
CA CYS A 35 7.14 5.97 0.60
C CYS A 35 8.38 6.85 0.84
N ASP A 36 9.40 6.74 -0.01
CA ASP A 36 10.57 7.60 -0.05
C ASP A 36 10.18 9.04 -0.40
N PHE A 37 9.43 9.23 -1.48
CA PHE A 37 8.84 10.53 -1.85
C PHE A 37 7.98 11.09 -0.72
N LEU A 38 7.07 10.27 -0.18
CA LEU A 38 6.18 10.71 0.91
C LEU A 38 6.95 11.20 2.14
N ARG A 39 8.08 10.55 2.48
CA ARG A 39 8.92 10.97 3.60
C ARG A 39 9.72 12.22 3.28
N GLU A 40 10.32 12.30 2.09
CA GLU A 40 11.15 13.43 1.65
C GLU A 40 10.39 14.75 1.65
N PHE A 41 9.13 14.73 1.19
CA PHE A 41 8.29 15.93 1.09
C PHE A 41 7.27 16.08 2.23
N ASN A 42 7.44 15.32 3.32
CA ASN A 42 6.56 15.36 4.50
C ASN A 42 5.08 15.21 4.14
N CYS A 43 4.78 14.28 3.23
CA CYS A 43 3.42 14.02 2.79
C CYS A 43 2.60 13.33 3.89
N VAL A 44 1.34 13.72 4.02
CA VAL A 44 0.36 13.04 4.88
C VAL A 44 -0.75 12.50 3.99
N VAL A 45 -0.91 11.17 3.98
CA VAL A 45 -1.98 10.48 3.26
C VAL A 45 -3.10 10.16 4.24
N ASP A 46 -4.25 10.79 4.07
CA ASP A 46 -5.49 10.44 4.77
C ASP A 46 -6.30 9.51 3.86
N MET A 47 -6.17 8.21 4.10
CA MET A 47 -6.91 7.18 3.36
C MET A 47 -8.41 7.21 3.64
N GLY A 48 -8.84 7.70 4.81
CA GLY A 48 -10.25 7.77 5.17
C GLY A 48 -11.00 8.87 4.44
N GLN A 49 -10.29 9.97 4.11
CA GLN A 49 -10.85 11.10 3.36
C GLN A 49 -10.41 11.14 1.90
N GLY A 50 -9.55 10.20 1.47
CA GLY A 50 -8.95 10.22 0.13
C GLY A 50 -8.15 11.51 -0.12
N LYS A 51 -7.33 11.95 0.85
CA LYS A 51 -6.58 13.21 0.75
C LYS A 51 -5.08 12.98 0.85
N LEU A 52 -4.33 13.71 0.02
CA LEU A 52 -2.88 13.85 0.12
C LEU A 52 -2.54 15.29 0.52
N SER A 53 -1.84 15.47 1.62
CA SER A 53 -1.30 16.77 2.03
C SER A 53 0.20 16.83 1.77
N ILE A 54 0.67 17.87 1.08
CA ILE A 54 2.09 18.06 0.76
C ILE A 54 2.44 19.56 0.81
N GLY A 55 3.45 19.93 1.60
CA GLY A 55 3.92 21.32 1.68
C GLY A 55 2.83 22.37 1.98
N GLY A 56 1.82 22.00 2.77
CA GLY A 56 0.66 22.85 3.12
C GLY A 56 -0.48 22.86 2.10
N SER A 57 -0.32 22.21 0.94
CA SER A 57 -1.39 22.02 -0.04
C SER A 57 -2.13 20.70 0.23
N ILE A 58 -3.45 20.72 0.10
CA ILE A 58 -4.30 19.53 0.21
C ILE A 58 -4.80 19.19 -1.20
N ILE A 59 -4.62 17.93 -1.59
CA ILE A 59 -5.02 17.38 -2.87
C ILE A 59 -6.03 16.29 -2.58
N GLN A 60 -7.22 16.43 -3.16
CA GLN A 60 -8.22 15.38 -3.13
C GLN A 60 -7.80 14.32 -4.16
N ALA A 61 -7.75 13.05 -3.74
CA ALA A 61 -7.57 11.96 -4.68
C ALA A 61 -8.77 11.95 -5.63
N GLU A 62 -8.51 11.80 -6.93
CA GLU A 62 -9.58 11.61 -7.90
C GLU A 62 -10.27 10.28 -7.58
N GLU A 63 -11.55 10.36 -7.20
CA GLU A 63 -12.40 9.20 -7.20
C GLU A 63 -12.71 8.88 -8.66
N GLU A 64 -12.03 7.91 -9.26
CA GLU A 64 -12.72 7.12 -10.29
C GLU A 64 -14.01 6.66 -9.63
N THR A 65 -15.15 7.06 -10.20
CA THR A 65 -16.52 6.87 -9.73
C THR A 65 -16.90 5.39 -9.61
N VAL A 66 -16.24 4.70 -8.70
CA VAL A 66 -16.64 3.43 -8.18
C VAL A 66 -16.69 3.66 -6.69
N GLN A 67 -17.90 3.69 -6.14
CA GLN A 67 -18.14 3.59 -4.70
C GLN A 67 -17.59 2.23 -4.23
N ARG A 68 -16.27 2.11 -4.16
CA ARG A 68 -15.59 1.03 -3.47
C ARG A 68 -15.37 1.59 -2.09
N GLU A 69 -16.26 1.25 -1.17
CA GLU A 69 -15.90 1.23 0.24
C GLU A 69 -14.54 0.53 0.31
N SER A 70 -13.51 1.22 0.78
CA SER A 70 -12.18 0.64 0.90
C SER A 70 -12.27 -0.44 1.98
N VAL A 71 -12.56 -1.67 1.56
CA VAL A 71 -12.72 -2.77 2.51
C VAL A 71 -11.32 -3.22 2.93
N CYS A 72 -10.84 -2.65 4.03
CA CYS A 72 -9.60 -3.10 4.67
C CYS A 72 -9.90 -4.33 5.51
N PHE A 73 -9.27 -5.45 5.18
CA PHE A 73 -9.37 -6.67 5.96
C PHE A 73 -8.11 -6.87 6.82
N ARG A 74 -8.32 -7.27 8.07
CA ARG A 74 -7.23 -7.67 8.94
C ARG A 74 -6.82 -9.10 8.61
N VAL A 75 -5.57 -9.30 8.21
CA VAL A 75 -5.01 -10.65 8.05
C VAL A 75 -4.26 -11.05 9.30
N THR A 76 -4.53 -12.25 9.81
CA THR A 76 -3.80 -12.87 10.92
C THR A 76 -3.08 -14.12 10.46
N VAL A 77 -2.00 -14.50 11.14
CA VAL A 77 -1.32 -15.77 10.87
C VAL A 77 -2.25 -16.92 11.25
N SER A 78 -2.40 -17.91 10.36
CA SER A 78 -3.27 -19.09 10.57
C SER A 78 -2.76 -20.04 11.65
N GLU A 79 -1.47 -19.99 11.96
CA GLU A 79 -0.81 -20.88 12.92
C GLU A 79 0.25 -20.15 13.77
N THR A 80 0.60 -20.73 14.91
CA THR A 80 1.69 -20.18 15.74
C THR A 80 3.04 -20.58 15.14
N VAL A 81 3.85 -19.59 14.77
CA VAL A 81 5.20 -19.81 14.22
C VAL A 81 6.27 -19.27 15.17
N VAL A 82 7.33 -20.05 15.38
CA VAL A 82 8.53 -19.60 16.11
C VAL A 82 9.52 -19.06 15.09
N LEU A 83 9.87 -17.77 15.19
CA LEU A 83 10.83 -17.12 14.31
C LEU A 83 12.13 -16.87 15.06
N ALA A 84 13.25 -17.07 14.36
CA ALA A 84 14.54 -16.62 14.87
C ALA A 84 14.55 -15.08 14.96
N PRO A 85 15.27 -14.48 15.94
CA PRO A 85 15.45 -13.04 15.98
C PRO A 85 15.94 -12.50 14.63
N PHE A 86 15.35 -11.39 14.17
CA PHE A 86 15.69 -10.73 12.91
C PHE A 86 15.51 -11.57 11.64
N SER A 87 14.60 -12.57 11.67
CA SER A 87 14.24 -13.37 10.48
C SER A 87 12.89 -12.96 9.90
N GLU A 88 12.75 -13.17 8.59
CA GLU A 88 11.50 -13.03 7.85
C GLU A 88 11.09 -14.39 7.30
N THR A 89 9.79 -14.70 7.28
CA THR A 89 9.28 -15.95 6.74
C THR A 89 7.97 -15.74 6.01
N VAL A 90 7.64 -16.71 5.16
CA VAL A 90 6.37 -16.79 4.45
C VAL A 90 5.51 -17.86 5.10
N THR A 91 4.37 -17.45 5.64
CA THR A 91 3.39 -18.36 6.26
C THR A 91 1.99 -18.14 5.69
N THR A 92 1.06 -19.00 6.07
CA THR A 92 -0.34 -18.89 5.69
C THR A 92 -1.05 -17.89 6.61
N GLY A 93 -1.80 -16.98 6.01
CA GLY A 93 -2.61 -16.01 6.73
C GLY A 93 -4.10 -16.20 6.43
N GLU A 94 -4.94 -15.85 7.40
CA GLU A 94 -6.40 -15.88 7.34
C GLU A 94 -6.95 -14.46 7.46
N LEU A 95 -7.98 -14.17 6.66
CA LEU A 95 -8.73 -12.91 6.74
C LEU A 95 -9.66 -12.94 7.95
N GLN A 96 -9.68 -11.87 8.73
CA GLN A 96 -10.69 -11.66 9.77
C GLN A 96 -11.86 -10.87 9.20
N GLY A 97 -13.01 -11.53 9.11
CA GLY A 97 -14.24 -11.01 8.52
C GLY A 97 -14.59 -11.72 7.20
N GLU A 98 -15.87 -11.68 6.82
CA GLU A 98 -16.32 -12.18 5.53
C GLU A 98 -16.18 -11.07 4.48
N PRO A 99 -15.40 -11.26 3.41
CA PRO A 99 -15.34 -10.30 2.33
C PRO A 99 -16.66 -10.31 1.54
N ASP A 100 -17.23 -9.12 1.32
CA ASP A 100 -18.39 -8.96 0.44
C ASP A 100 -18.02 -9.36 -1.00
N PRO A 101 -18.72 -10.33 -1.63
CA PRO A 101 -18.47 -10.73 -3.01
C PRO A 101 -18.66 -9.62 -4.05
N GLU A 102 -19.49 -8.61 -3.78
CA GLU A 102 -19.84 -7.54 -4.72
C GLU A 102 -18.84 -6.38 -4.73
N CYS A 103 -18.10 -6.16 -3.63
CA CYS A 103 -17.09 -5.09 -3.56
C CYS A 103 -15.84 -5.37 -4.43
N TRP A 104 -15.71 -6.58 -4.97
CA TRP A 104 -14.50 -7.05 -5.63
C TRP A 104 -14.73 -7.14 -7.13
N GLY A 105 -14.40 -6.05 -7.84
CA GLY A 105 -14.48 -5.98 -9.30
C GLY A 105 -13.92 -7.24 -9.97
N SER A 106 -14.74 -7.85 -10.82
CA SER A 106 -14.48 -9.00 -11.69
C SER A 106 -13.02 -9.43 -11.80
N CYS A 107 -12.60 -10.40 -10.98
CA CYS A 107 -11.37 -11.13 -11.23
C CYS A 107 -11.48 -12.57 -10.73
N SER A 108 -11.77 -13.46 -11.67
CA SER A 108 -11.75 -14.93 -11.54
C SER A 108 -10.40 -15.52 -11.08
N LEU A 109 -9.39 -14.69 -10.85
CA LEU A 109 -8.07 -15.06 -10.33
C LEU A 109 -8.02 -15.26 -8.81
N TRP A 110 -9.00 -14.76 -8.03
CA TRP A 110 -8.93 -14.79 -6.56
C TRP A 110 -9.24 -16.14 -5.91
N ARG A 111 -10.00 -17.05 -6.56
CA ARG A 111 -10.19 -18.43 -6.02
C ARG A 111 -8.86 -19.20 -5.88
N HIS A 112 -7.80 -18.74 -6.55
CA HIS A 112 -6.45 -19.28 -6.42
C HIS A 112 -5.58 -18.54 -5.40
N LEU A 113 -5.89 -17.28 -5.06
CA LEU A 113 -5.14 -16.45 -4.10
C LEU A 113 -5.66 -16.58 -2.66
N VAL A 114 -6.95 -16.85 -2.43
CA VAL A 114 -7.45 -17.25 -1.10
C VAL A 114 -6.82 -18.58 -0.64
N LYS A 115 -6.25 -19.35 -1.58
CA LYS A 115 -5.40 -20.53 -1.31
C LYS A 115 -3.89 -20.26 -1.32
N ARG A 116 -3.44 -19.00 -1.43
CA ARG A 116 -2.01 -18.66 -1.43
C ARG A 116 -1.70 -17.53 -0.44
N LYS A 117 -1.16 -17.97 0.70
CA LYS A 117 -0.12 -17.32 1.54
C LYS A 117 -0.16 -15.79 1.51
N VAL A 118 -0.79 -15.20 2.52
CA VAL A 118 -0.60 -13.79 2.81
C VAL A 118 0.75 -13.60 3.49
N TYR A 119 1.57 -12.71 2.92
CA TYR A 119 2.91 -12.40 3.40
C TYR A 119 2.82 -11.26 4.43
N LEU A 120 2.96 -11.59 5.71
CA LEU A 120 3.05 -10.59 6.78
C LEU A 120 4.52 -10.31 7.06
N LEU A 121 4.99 -9.10 6.76
CA LEU A 121 6.28 -8.61 7.26
C LEU A 121 6.09 -8.17 8.71
N PRO A 122 6.87 -8.69 9.67
CA PRO A 122 6.77 -8.25 11.04
C PRO A 122 7.26 -6.79 11.14
N LYS A 123 6.34 -5.84 11.31
CA LYS A 123 6.69 -4.55 11.91
C LYS A 123 7.34 -4.86 13.26
N GLN A 124 8.53 -4.30 13.50
CA GLN A 124 9.18 -4.34 14.82
C GLN A 124 8.15 -4.02 15.90
N LEU A 125 7.75 -5.04 16.65
CA LEU A 125 6.91 -4.91 17.84
C LEU A 125 7.77 -4.25 18.91
N SER A 126 7.79 -2.91 18.94
CA SER A 126 8.06 -2.22 20.19
C SER A 126 6.87 -2.52 21.11
N MET A 127 7.12 -3.36 22.12
CA MET A 127 6.17 -3.60 23.20
C MET A 127 5.86 -2.27 23.91
N CYS A 128 4.72 -1.65 23.61
CA CYS A 128 4.11 -0.70 24.53
C CYS A 128 3.30 -1.49 25.57
N PRO A 129 3.60 -1.38 26.88
CA PRO A 129 2.79 -2.00 27.91
C PRO A 129 1.42 -1.31 27.96
N ARG A 130 0.34 -2.09 27.85
CA ARG A 130 -1.02 -1.60 28.12
C ARG A 130 -1.12 -1.28 29.62
N LYS A 131 -1.48 -0.05 29.96
CA LYS A 131 -2.08 0.28 31.26
C LYS A 131 -3.56 -0.06 31.24
#